data_AF-A0A3C0VLD2-F1
#
_entry.id   AF-A0A3C0VLD2-F1
#
_cell.length_a   1.000
_cell.length_b   1.000
_cell.length_c   1.000
_cell.angle_alpha   90.00
_cell.angle_beta   90.00
_cell.angle_gamma   90.00
#
_symmetry.space_group_name_H-M   'P 1'
#
loop_
_entity.id
_entity.type
_entity.pdbx_description
1 polymer ?
#
loop_
_entity_poly.entity_id
_entity_poly.type
_entity_poly.pdbx_seq_one_letter_code
_entity_poly.pdbx_strand_id
1 'polypeptide(L)' 'VGDNKYSLPEIEAGGELPNKLHLHARMIDMPHPSGGRLTVAADLQAHMAESWNRLGFEPDDYEDAFPGEES' A
#
# COMPACT_ATOMS: atom_id res chain seq x y z
N VAL A 1 2.67 6.81 5.32
CA VAL A 1 3.72 7.58 6.03
C VAL A 1 4.62 8.28 5.01
N GLY A 2 5.26 9.40 5.37
CA GLY A 2 6.09 10.18 4.46
C GLY A 2 5.39 11.23 3.60
N ASP A 3 4.20 11.69 4.03
CA ASP A 3 3.52 12.84 3.39
C ASP A 3 3.82 14.13 4.17
N ASN A 4 4.80 14.89 3.70
CA ASN A 4 5.23 16.14 4.32
C ASN A 4 4.19 17.28 4.19
N LYS A 5 3.19 17.15 3.30
CA LYS A 5 2.15 18.18 3.13
C LYS A 5 1.12 18.17 4.27
N TYR A 6 0.87 17.00 4.86
CA TYR A 6 -0.13 16.80 5.91
C TYR A 6 0.50 16.49 7.28
N SER A 7 1.81 16.64 7.41
CA SER A 7 2.51 16.49 8.68
C SER A 7 2.56 17.82 9.43
N LEU A 8 2.46 17.78 10.76
CA LEU A 8 2.71 18.97 11.58
C LEU A 8 4.19 19.35 11.45
N PRO A 9 4.56 20.64 11.41
CA PRO A 9 5.95 21.07 11.26
C PRO A 9 6.91 20.51 12.33
N GLU A 10 6.36 20.16 13.49
CA GLU A 10 7.08 19.64 14.66
C GLU A 10 7.24 18.10 14.64
N ILE A 11 6.63 17.41 13.68
CA ILE A 11 6.64 15.94 13.56
C ILE A 11 7.32 15.54 12.26
N GLU A 12 8.46 14.86 12.35
CA GLU A 12 9.12 14.30 11.17
C GLU A 12 8.25 13.20 10.53
N ALA A 13 7.87 13.40 9.26
CA ALA A 13 7.09 12.47 8.47
C ALA A 13 7.93 11.25 8.03
N GLY A 14 8.47 10.47 8.95
CA GLY A 14 9.34 9.35 8.57
C GLY A 14 9.74 8.47 9.74
N GLY A 15 10.05 9.04 10.90
CA GLY A 15 10.58 8.26 12.03
C GLY A 15 11.73 7.35 11.58
N GLU A 16 11.62 6.04 11.84
CA GLU A 16 12.60 5.00 11.44
C GLU A 16 12.41 4.46 10.00
N LEU A 17 11.37 4.93 9.32
CA LEU A 17 11.03 4.56 7.95
C LEU A 17 11.53 5.65 6.97
N PRO A 18 11.73 5.30 5.69
CA PRO A 18 12.07 6.29 4.67
C PRO A 18 11.07 7.46 4.67
N ASN A 19 11.57 8.70 4.76
CA ASN A 19 10.74 9.91 4.59
C ASN A 19 10.42 10.13 3.09
N LYS A 20 9.62 9.20 2.56
CA LYS A 20 9.07 9.21 1.20
C LYS A 20 7.61 8.83 1.28
N LEU A 21 6.80 9.33 0.35
CA LEU A 21 5.37 9.00 0.32
C LEU A 21 5.17 7.48 0.17
N HIS A 22 4.59 6.85 1.18
CA HIS A 22 4.14 5.45 1.13
C HIS A 22 2.68 5.42 0.65
N LEU A 23 2.46 5.83 -0.61
CA LEU A 23 1.19 5.72 -1.31
C LEU A 23 1.47 5.04 -2.65
N HIS A 24 1.01 3.80 -2.80
CA HIS A 24 1.22 3.01 -4.01
C HIS A 24 -0.09 2.41 -4.48
N ALA A 25 -0.55 2.83 -5.66
CA ALA A 25 -1.69 2.22 -6.34
C ALA A 25 -1.24 0.89 -6.95
N ARG A 26 -1.32 -0.20 -6.16
CA ARG A 26 -0.82 -1.54 -6.53
C ARG A 26 -1.56 -2.18 -7.70
N MET A 27 -2.85 -1.86 -7.87
CA MET A 27 -3.68 -2.44 -8.93
C MET A 27 -4.63 -1.40 -9.50
N ILE A 28 -4.83 -1.47 -10.82
CA ILE A 28 -5.92 -0.79 -11.52
C ILE A 28 -6.77 -1.81 -12.28
N ASP A 29 -8.09 -1.68 -12.16
CA ASP A 29 -9.07 -2.47 -12.89
C ASP A 29 -10.09 -1.53 -13.54
N MET A 30 -10.19 -1.57 -14.87
CA MET A 30 -11.07 -0.71 -15.64
C MET A 30 -11.55 -1.37 -16.94
N PRO A 31 -12.72 -0.97 -17.49
CA PRO A 31 -13.15 -1.43 -18.80
C PRO A 31 -12.17 -0.98 -19.89
N HIS A 32 -11.82 -1.90 -20.80
CA HIS A 32 -10.89 -1.60 -21.88
C HIS A 32 -11.65 -0.96 -23.07
N PRO A 33 -11.12 0.12 -23.69
CA PRO A 33 -11.82 0.85 -24.76
C PRO A 33 -12.11 0.01 -26.02
N SER A 34 -11.36 -1.06 -26.26
CA SER A 34 -11.61 -2.01 -27.35
C SER A 34 -12.52 -3.19 -26.97
N GLY A 35 -13.15 -3.15 -25.78
CA GLY A 35 -13.89 -4.26 -25.18
C GLY A 35 -13.04 -5.10 -24.22
N GLY A 36 -13.69 -5.74 -23.24
CA GLY A 36 -13.05 -6.51 -22.17
C GLY A 36 -12.70 -5.69 -20.92
N ARG A 37 -11.97 -6.30 -19.99
CA ARG A 37 -11.44 -5.65 -18.77
C ARG A 37 -9.91 -5.56 -18.84
N LEU A 38 -9.36 -4.46 -18.35
CA LEU A 38 -7.93 -4.26 -18.16
C LEU A 38 -7.66 -4.34 -16.66
N THR A 39 -6.92 -5.37 -16.23
CA THR A 39 -6.42 -5.50 -14.87
C THR A 39 -4.91 -5.49 -14.92
N VAL A 40 -4.27 -4.50 -14.29
CA VAL A 40 -2.82 -4.37 -14.23
C VAL A 40 -2.40 -4.24 -12.78
N ALA A 41 -1.43 -5.04 -12.37
CA ALA A 41 -0.77 -4.96 -11.08
C ALA A 41 0.67 -4.47 -11.25
N ALA A 42 1.12 -3.63 -10.33
CA ALA A 42 2.51 -3.17 -10.24
C ALA A 42 3.17 -3.75 -8.99
N ASP A 43 4.47 -4.05 -9.11
CA ASP A 43 5.28 -4.46 -7.96
C ASP A 43 5.47 -3.31 -6.97
N LEU A 44 5.60 -3.65 -5.70
CA LEU A 44 5.77 -2.70 -4.62
C LEU A 44 7.06 -1.89 -4.82
N GLN A 45 6.98 -0.56 -4.69
CA GLN A 45 8.16 0.31 -4.80
C GLN A 45 9.21 -0.03 -3.73
N ALA A 46 10.49 0.07 -4.09
CA ALA A 46 11.61 -0.40 -3.26
C ALA A 46 11.62 0.15 -1.82
N HIS A 47 11.25 1.42 -1.61
CA HIS A 47 11.20 2.03 -0.26
C HIS A 47 10.01 1.55 0.58
N MET A 48 8.92 1.13 -0.07
CA MET A 48 7.81 0.47 0.62
C MET A 48 8.15 -0.98 0.95
N ALA A 49 8.82 -1.71 0.07
CA ALA A 49 9.30 -3.06 0.37
C ALA A 49 10.27 -3.08 1.57
N GLU A 50 11.18 -2.11 1.66
CA GLU A 50 12.07 -1.94 2.81
C GLU A 50 11.28 -1.69 4.11
N SER A 51 10.22 -0.89 4.04
CA SER A 51 9.34 -0.61 5.18
C SER A 51 8.54 -1.83 5.62
N TRP A 52 7.98 -2.59 4.68
CA TRP A 52 7.26 -3.84 4.95
C TRP A 52 8.17 -4.87 5.64
N ASN A 53 9.40 -5.02 5.14
CA ASN A 53 10.39 -5.92 5.74
C ASN A 53 10.75 -5.52 7.18
N ARG A 54 10.89 -4.22 7.46
CA ARG A 54 11.19 -3.73 8.81
C ARG A 54 10.04 -3.94 9.79
N LEU A 55 8.80 -3.84 9.30
CA LEU A 55 7.60 -4.02 10.12
C LEU A 55 7.18 -5.50 10.26
N GLY A 56 7.85 -6.41 9.54
CA GLY A 56 7.54 -7.84 9.55
C GLY A 56 6.25 -8.20 8.81
N PHE A 57 5.78 -7.34 7.90
CA PHE A 57 4.57 -7.59 7.14
C PHE A 57 4.86 -8.44 5.89
N GLU A 58 4.13 -9.53 5.72
CA GLU A 58 4.13 -10.30 4.48
C GLU A 58 2.99 -9.80 3.57
N PRO A 59 3.26 -9.52 2.29
CA PRO A 59 2.29 -8.87 1.38
C PRO A 59 1.08 -9.75 1.01
N ASP A 60 1.13 -11.03 1.35
CA ASP A 60 0.09 -12.04 1.10
C ASP A 60 -0.49 -12.62 2.41
N ASP A 61 -0.11 -12.06 3.57
CA ASP A 61 -0.64 -12.47 4.88
C ASP A 61 -2.00 -11.81 5.12
N TYR A 62 -3.00 -12.34 4.42
CA TYR A 62 -4.39 -11.97 4.56
C TYR A 62 -5.13 -13.07 5.32
N GLU A 63 -5.38 -12.83 6.61
CA GLU A 63 -6.39 -13.55 7.38
C GLU A 63 -7.68 -12.73 7.43
N ASP A 64 -8.81 -13.36 7.12
CA ASP A 64 -10.12 -12.71 7.27
C ASP A 64 -10.38 -12.47 8.76
N ALA A 65 -10.27 -11.21 9.18
CA ALA A 65 -10.48 -10.79 10.56
C ALA A 65 -11.96 -10.86 11.00
N PHE A 66 -12.89 -11.10 10.05
CA PHE A 66 -14.31 -11.23 10.30
C PHE A 66 -14.87 -12.45 9.56
N PRO A 67 -14.45 -13.68 9.95
CA PRO A 67 -15.04 -14.88 9.40
C PRO A 67 -16.53 -14.81 9.72
N GLY A 68 -17.37 -14.74 8.68
CA GLY A 68 -18.80 -14.53 8.86
C GLY A 68 -19.38 -15.54 9.85
N GLU A 69 -20.03 -15.06 10.90
CA GLU A 69 -20.94 -15.90 11.68
C GLU A 69 -22.07 -16.29 10.73
N GLU A 70 -22.07 -17.54 10.25
CA GLU A 70 -23.18 -18.08 9.49
C GLU A 70 -24.46 -17.96 10.34
N SER A 71 -25.44 -17.22 9.83
CA SER A 71 -26.79 -17.11 10.41
C SER A 71 -27.81 -17.90 9.60
#